data_AF-A0AAP0KGN8-F1
#
_entry.id   AF-A0AAP0KGN8-F1
#
_cell.length_a   1.000
_cell.length_b   1.000
_cell.length_c   1.000
_cell.angle_alpha   90.00
_cell.angle_beta   90.00
_cell.angle_gamma   90.00
#
_symmetry.space_group_name_H-M   'P 1'
#
loop_
_entity.id
_entity.type
_entity.pdbx_description
1 polymer ?
#
loop_
_entity_poly.entity_id
_entity_poly.type
_entity_poly.pdbx_seq_one_letter_code
_entity_poly.pdbx_strand_id
1 'polypeptide(L)'
;MYAEQQLNAFYLVKEKGLAVEIRLDYRLGGGGGGGGGGGGGGGMVTAEEVERGVKGVMETESEVRKRWEEMSKKCREAVGEGGTSLASLGQFVQDLFNEEMG
;
A
#
# COMPACT_ATOMS: atom_id res chain seq x y z
N MET A 1 -15.65 0.60 -0.36
CA MET A 1 -14.33 0.91 0.22
C MET A 1 -13.32 1.00 -0.94
N TYR A 2 -13.20 2.16 -1.59
CA TYR A 2 -12.45 2.31 -2.86
C TYR A 2 -11.67 3.63 -3.01
N ALA A 3 -11.69 4.51 -2.01
CA ALA A 3 -11.04 5.83 -2.14
C ALA A 3 -9.52 5.76 -1.88
N GLU A 4 -9.12 5.08 -0.80
CA GLU A 4 -7.73 5.16 -0.31
C GLU A 4 -6.76 4.24 -1.06
N GLN A 5 -7.26 3.28 -1.84
CA GLN A 5 -6.44 2.27 -2.51
C GLN A 5 -5.49 2.88 -3.54
N GLN A 6 -5.96 3.86 -4.33
CA GLN A 6 -5.12 4.53 -5.32
C GLN A 6 -4.00 5.32 -4.65
N LEU A 7 -4.32 6.03 -3.57
CA LEU A 7 -3.34 6.82 -2.81
C LEU A 7 -2.31 5.90 -2.14
N ASN A 8 -2.75 4.81 -1.52
CA ASN A 8 -1.86 3.83 -0.89
C ASN A 8 -0.96 3.16 -1.93
N ALA A 9 -1.48 2.81 -3.11
CA ALA A 9 -0.68 2.23 -4.19
C ALA A 9 0.36 3.23 -4.72
N PHE A 10 -0.03 4.49 -4.92
CA PHE A 10 0.92 5.54 -5.30
C PHE A 10 2.00 5.73 -4.25
N TYR A 11 1.63 5.81 -2.97
CA TYR A 11 2.56 5.93 -1.85
C TYR A 11 3.56 4.78 -1.80
N LEU A 12 3.08 3.53 -1.90
CA LEU A 12 3.94 2.34 -1.85
C LEU A 12 4.88 2.24 -3.05
N VAL A 13 4.42 2.60 -4.25
CA VAL A 13 5.21 2.49 -5.49
C VAL A 13 6.15 3.68 -5.70
N LYS A 14 5.62 4.91 -5.64
CA LYS A 14 6.35 6.12 -6.02
C LYS A 14 7.10 6.75 -4.85
N GLU A 15 6.51 6.78 -3.67
CA GLU A 15 7.10 7.47 -2.51
C GLU A 15 8.01 6.56 -1.70
N LYS A 16 7.56 5.34 -1.39
CA LYS A 16 8.31 4.39 -0.55
C LYS A 16 9.11 3.36 -1.32
N GLY A 17 8.79 3.12 -2.59
CA GLY A 17 9.48 2.13 -3.42
C GLY A 17 9.45 0.71 -2.81
N LEU A 18 8.33 0.39 -2.16
CA LEU A 18 8.06 -0.87 -1.47
C LEU A 18 7.25 -1.86 -2.33
N ALA A 19 6.73 -1.41 -3.47
CA ALA A 19 5.86 -2.20 -4.34
C ALA A 19 6.19 -2.00 -5.82
N VAL A 20 5.82 -2.99 -6.63
CA VAL A 20 5.92 -2.95 -8.10
C VAL A 20 4.60 -2.47 -8.69
N GLU A 21 4.68 -1.55 -9.64
CA GLU A 21 3.52 -1.02 -10.36
C GLU A 21 2.98 -2.06 -11.37
N ILE A 22 1.71 -2.40 -11.23
CA ILE A 22 0.95 -3.08 -12.29
C ILE A 22 0.11 -2.04 -13.05
N ARG A 23 -0.66 -1.22 -12.32
CA ARG A 23 -1.42 -0.08 -12.83
C ARG A 23 -1.83 0.85 -11.68
N LEU A 24 -1.63 2.16 -11.81
CA LEU A 24 -2.00 3.16 -10.78
C LEU A 24 -3.21 4.04 -11.14
N ASP A 25 -3.64 4.07 -12.40
CA ASP A 25 -4.69 4.96 -12.93
C ASP A 25 -6.10 4.35 -12.93
N TYR A 26 -6.39 3.47 -11.97
CA TYR A 26 -7.63 2.68 -11.91
C TYR A 26 -8.85 3.51 -11.48
N ARG A 27 -9.39 4.39 -12.34
CA ARG A 27 -10.63 5.13 -12.05
C ARG A 27 -11.83 4.19 -12.05
N LEU A 28 -12.34 3.87 -10.86
CA LEU A 28 -13.59 3.11 -10.65
C LEU A 28 -14.80 4.03 -10.88
N GLY A 29 -14.99 4.51 -12.11
CA GLY A 29 -16.05 5.49 -12.40
C GLY A 29 -16.32 5.61 -13.89
N GLY A 30 -17.21 4.76 -14.38
CA GLY A 30 -17.62 4.74 -15.78
C GLY A 30 -18.76 3.75 -16.04
N GLY A 31 -19.83 3.82 -15.25
CA GLY A 31 -21.06 3.12 -15.58
C GLY A 31 -21.81 3.85 -16.69
N GLY A 32 -21.98 3.20 -17.84
CA GLY A 32 -23.10 3.47 -18.75
C GLY A 32 -22.75 3.76 -20.21
N GLY A 33 -22.98 2.76 -21.08
CA GLY A 33 -23.68 2.98 -22.36
C GLY A 33 -22.85 3.04 -23.64
N GLY A 34 -22.85 1.93 -24.40
CA GLY A 34 -23.06 1.96 -25.84
C GLY A 34 -21.84 2.07 -26.77
N GLY A 35 -21.55 0.96 -27.47
CA GLY A 35 -21.03 1.00 -28.84
C GLY A 35 -19.50 1.03 -29.00
N GLY A 36 -18.97 -0.11 -29.48
CA GLY A 36 -17.83 -0.17 -30.40
C GLY A 36 -16.51 0.52 -30.02
N GLY A 37 -15.54 -0.28 -29.60
CA GLY A 37 -14.12 0.02 -29.78
C GLY A 37 -13.47 0.93 -28.73
N GLY A 38 -12.60 0.34 -27.91
CA GLY A 38 -11.41 1.00 -27.36
C GLY A 38 -11.61 2.17 -26.38
N GLY A 39 -11.44 1.87 -25.08
CA GLY A 39 -10.90 2.83 -24.11
C GLY A 39 -11.91 3.75 -23.41
N GLY A 40 -12.33 3.37 -22.20
CA GLY A 40 -13.09 4.27 -21.32
C GLY A 40 -13.05 3.81 -19.86
N GLY A 41 -12.21 4.46 -19.05
CA GLY A 41 -12.33 4.53 -17.59
C GLY A 41 -12.00 3.26 -16.80
N GLY A 42 -10.71 2.97 -16.60
CA GLY A 42 -10.25 1.82 -15.80
C GLY A 42 -10.20 0.54 -16.63
N GLY A 43 -9.26 0.48 -17.57
CA GLY A 43 -9.13 -0.68 -18.46
C GLY A 43 -8.90 -2.00 -17.69
N MET A 44 -9.22 -3.12 -18.34
CA MET A 44 -8.80 -4.44 -17.90
C MET A 44 -7.26 -4.51 -17.96
N VAL A 45 -6.62 -5.14 -16.97
CA VAL A 45 -5.16 -5.38 -16.98
C VAL A 45 -4.89 -6.54 -17.94
N THR A 46 -3.91 -6.41 -18.83
CA THR A 46 -3.57 -7.47 -19.78
C THR A 46 -2.75 -8.58 -19.12
N ALA A 47 -2.71 -9.77 -19.73
CA ALA A 47 -1.91 -10.87 -19.23
C ALA A 47 -0.42 -10.50 -19.16
N GLU A 48 0.06 -9.72 -20.13
CA GLU A 48 1.45 -9.25 -20.21
C GLU A 48 1.78 -8.27 -19.08
N GLU A 49 0.86 -7.37 -18.72
CA GLU A 49 1.03 -6.47 -17.56
C GLU A 49 1.13 -7.25 -16.25
N VAL A 50 0.28 -8.26 -16.07
CA VAL A 50 0.34 -9.14 -14.89
C VAL A 50 1.65 -9.92 -14.87
N GLU A 51 2.05 -10.52 -15.99
CA GLU A 51 3.30 -11.29 -16.08
C GLU A 51 4.53 -10.44 -15.72
N ARG A 52 4.60 -9.20 -16.23
CA ARG A 52 5.67 -8.26 -15.87
C ARG A 52 5.67 -7.92 -14.39
N GLY A 53 4.51 -7.66 -13.81
CA GLY A 53 4.38 -7.37 -12.38
C GLY A 53 4.84 -8.55 -11.50
N VAL A 54 4.40 -9.76 -11.84
CA VAL A 54 4.79 -10.99 -11.13
C VAL A 54 6.29 -11.23 -11.23
N LYS A 55 6.88 -11.10 -12.43
CA LYS A 55 8.33 -11.22 -12.61
C LYS A 55 9.10 -10.18 -11.80
N GLY A 56 8.63 -8.92 -11.79
CA GLY A 56 9.26 -7.84 -11.02
C GLY A 56 9.26 -8.08 -9.51
N VAL A 57 8.22 -8.72 -8.95
CA VAL A 57 8.17 -9.07 -7.52
C VAL A 57 9.02 -10.31 -7.21
N MET A 58 9.09 -11.26 -8.14
CA MET A 58 9.85 -12.52 -7.95
C MET A 58 11.36 -12.35 -8.13
N GLU A 59 11.83 -11.19 -8.59
CA GLU A 59 13.25 -10.90 -8.73
C GLU A 59 13.94 -10.83 -7.35
N THR A 60 14.77 -11.85 -7.06
CA THR A 60 15.39 -12.08 -5.75
C THR A 60 16.27 -10.93 -5.28
N GLU A 61 17.00 -10.29 -6.19
CA GLU A 61 17.93 -9.19 -5.88
C GLU A 61 17.33 -7.80 -6.14
N SER A 62 15.99 -7.69 -6.18
CA SER A 62 15.35 -6.41 -6.42
C SER A 62 15.49 -5.45 -5.23
N GLU A 63 15.80 -4.18 -5.53
CA GLU A 63 15.86 -3.11 -4.52
C GLU A 63 14.53 -2.92 -3.78
N VAL A 64 13.41 -3.20 -4.46
CA VAL A 64 12.06 -3.22 -3.86
C VAL A 64 11.98 -4.26 -2.75
N ARG A 65 12.50 -5.47 -2.97
CA ARG A 65 12.50 -6.54 -1.97
C ARG A 65 13.38 -6.19 -0.78
N LYS A 66 14.59 -5.67 -1.00
CA LYS A 66 15.48 -5.24 0.09
C LYS A 66 14.81 -4.18 0.97
N ARG A 67 14.21 -3.15 0.36
CA ARG A 67 13.46 -2.11 1.08
C ARG A 67 12.23 -2.66 1.82
N TRP A 68 11.51 -3.60 1.21
CA TRP A 68 10.39 -4.27 1.85
C TRP A 68 10.83 -5.08 3.08
N GLU A 69 11.92 -5.83 2.99
CA GLU A 69 12.46 -6.60 4.11
C GLU A 69 12.89 -5.69 5.27
N GLU A 70 13.58 -4.58 4.99
CA GLU A 70 13.94 -3.57 5.99
C GLU A 70 12.71 -2.94 6.65
N MET A 71 11.73 -2.50 5.85
CA MET A 71 10.49 -1.91 6.37
C MET A 71 9.72 -2.93 7.21
N SER A 72 9.64 -4.19 6.75
CA SER A 72 8.97 -5.27 7.46
C SER A 72 9.62 -5.54 8.82
N LYS A 73 10.96 -5.48 8.91
CA LYS A 73 11.69 -5.57 10.17
C LYS A 73 11.35 -4.41 11.11
N LYS A 74 11.40 -3.17 10.61
CA LYS A 74 11.04 -1.96 11.38
C LYS A 74 9.60 -2.02 11.91
N CYS A 75 8.65 -2.47 11.09
CA CYS A 75 7.26 -2.64 11.51
C CYS A 75 7.14 -3.65 12.66
N ARG A 76 7.85 -4.78 12.59
CA ARG A 76 7.87 -5.79 13.68
C ARG A 76 8.52 -5.25 14.96
N GLU A 77 9.62 -4.51 14.83
CA GLU A 77 10.29 -3.88 15.97
C GLU A 77 9.42 -2.81 16.63
N ALA A 78 8.69 -2.00 15.85
CA ALA A 78 7.84 -0.93 16.36
C ALA A 78 6.70 -1.44 17.26
N VAL A 79 6.18 -2.63 16.99
CA VAL A 79 5.11 -3.27 17.78
C VAL A 79 5.62 -4.30 18.79
N GLY A 80 6.90 -4.65 18.74
CA GLY A 80 7.53 -5.61 19.64
C GLY A 80 7.78 -5.04 21.05
N GLU A 81 8.35 -5.85 21.92
CA GLU A 81 8.74 -5.43 23.27
C GLU A 81 9.79 -4.30 23.19
N GLY A 82 9.53 -3.19 23.89
CA GLY A 82 10.34 -1.96 23.78
C GLY A 82 10.12 -1.17 22.48
N GLY A 83 9.17 -1.56 21.65
CA GLY A 83 8.83 -0.91 20.39
C GLY A 83 8.15 0.45 20.56
N THR A 84 8.37 1.34 19.60
CA THR A 84 7.86 2.71 19.65
C THR A 84 6.35 2.80 19.59
N SER A 85 5.68 1.99 18.76
CA SER A 85 4.21 1.99 18.66
C SER A 85 3.57 1.41 19.92
N LEU A 86 4.19 0.39 20.52
CA LEU A 86 3.74 -0.15 21.81
C LEU A 86 3.88 0.89 22.93
N ALA A 87 4.99 1.63 22.96
CA ALA A 87 5.19 2.73 23.90
C ALA A 87 4.18 3.86 23.72
N SER A 88 3.91 4.27 22.46
CA SER A 88 2.90 5.29 22.16
C SER A 88 1.50 4.86 22.58
N LEU A 89 1.14 3.59 22.39
CA LEU A 89 -0.15 3.06 22.88
C LEU A 89 -0.22 3.10 24.41
N GLY A 90 0.86 2.74 25.10
CA GLY A 90 0.94 2.85 26.56
C GLY A 90 0.75 4.29 27.03
N GLN A 91 1.41 5.26 26.39
CA GLN A 91 1.24 6.69 26.69
C GLN A 91 -0.20 7.14 26.44
N PHE A 92 -0.78 6.79 25.29
CA PHE A 92 -2.16 7.12 24.97
C PHE A 92 -3.16 6.62 26.03
N VAL A 93 -2.97 5.39 26.53
CA VAL A 93 -3.81 4.85 27.61
C VAL A 93 -3.62 5.64 28.91
N GLN A 94 -2.39 6.02 29.26
CA GLN A 94 -2.15 6.86 30.44
C GLN A 94 -2.81 8.24 30.30
N ASP A 95 -2.74 8.84 29.11
CA ASP A 95 -3.35 10.15 28.85
C ASP A 95 -4.87 10.09 29.03
N LEU A 96 -5.53 9.04 28.53
CA LEU A 96 -6.96 8.82 28.73
C LEU A 96 -7.34 8.70 30.22
N PHE A 97 -6.55 7.97 31.01
CA PHE A 97 -6.82 7.82 32.45
C PHE A 97 -6.52 9.09 33.26
N ASN A 98 -5.57 9.91 32.80
CA ASN A 98 -5.25 11.18 33.43
C ASN A 98 -6.31 12.26 33.13
N GLU A 99 -6.96 12.20 31.96
CA GLU A 99 -8.07 13.09 31.61
C GLU A 99 -9.37 12.78 32.38
N GLU A 100 -9.57 11.54 32.85
CA GLU A 100 -10.77 11.11 33.57
C GLU A 100 -10.76 11.45 35.08
N MET A 101 -9.60 11.85 35.63
CA MET A 101 -9.44 12.24 37.05
C MET A 101 -9.09 13.73 37.26
N GLY A 102 -9.22 14.55 36.21
CA GLY A 102 -8.98 16.01 36.22
C GLY A 102 -10.25 16.85 36.32
#